data_AF-A0A3A6TFJ2-F1
#
_entry.id   AF-A0A3A6TFJ2-F1
#
_cell.length_a   1.000
_cell.length_b   1.000
_cell.length_c   1.000
_cell.angle_alpha   90.00
_cell.angle_beta   90.00
_cell.angle_gamma   90.00
#
_symmetry.space_group_name_H-M   'P 1'
#
loop_
_entity.id
_entity.type
_entity.pdbx_description
1 polymer ?
#
loop_
_entity_poly.entity_id
_entity_poly.type
_entity_poly.pdbx_seq_one_letter_code
_entity_poly.pdbx_strand_id
1 'polypeptide(L)' 'MNPFVISRINTSAGIFRISGRIVRNETTADVIVINELEIMGTDGWFELNIEKSQEIIDQILPEIKAHLS' A
#
# COMPACT_ATOMS: atom_id res chain seq x y z
N MET A 1 -3.72 -6.32 -15.50
CA MET A 1 -3.09 -6.17 -14.16
C MET A 1 -1.94 -5.20 -14.30
N ASN A 2 -1.97 -4.10 -13.55
CA ASN A 2 -0.95 -3.06 -13.64
C ASN A 2 -0.12 -3.06 -12.36
N PRO A 3 1.15 -3.48 -12.38
CA PRO A 3 2.00 -3.45 -11.20
C PRO A 3 2.30 -2.00 -10.80
N PHE A 4 2.50 -1.77 -9.51
CA PHE A 4 2.97 -0.50 -8.97
C PHE A 4 4.02 -0.72 -7.89
N VAL A 5 4.88 0.29 -7.73
CA VAL A 5 5.85 0.37 -6.63
C VAL A 5 5.85 1.80 -6.13
N ILE A 6 5.56 1.97 -4.85
CA ILE A 6 5.66 3.23 -4.13
C ILE A 6 6.87 3.11 -3.21
N SER A 7 7.97 3.76 -3.59
CA SER A 7 9.24 3.68 -2.86
C SER A 7 9.21 4.38 -1.49
N ARG A 8 8.30 5.37 -1.34
CA ARG A 8 8.03 6.11 -0.11
C ARG A 8 6.68 6.85 -0.22
N ILE A 9 5.79 6.64 0.74
CA ILE A 9 4.57 7.44 0.95
C ILE A 9 4.46 7.84 2.41
N ASN A 10 4.18 9.12 2.67
CA ASN A 10 3.87 9.60 4.01
C ASN A 10 2.36 9.49 4.21
N THR A 11 1.95 8.80 5.27
CA THR A 11 0.56 8.60 5.64
C THR A 11 0.34 9.03 7.08
N SER A 12 -0.92 9.08 7.50
CA SER A 12 -1.26 9.34 8.91
C SER A 12 -0.69 8.32 9.89
N ALA A 13 -0.45 7.08 9.44
CA ALA A 13 0.07 5.97 10.24
C ALA A 13 1.60 5.80 10.18
N GLY A 14 2.30 6.59 9.36
CA GLY A 14 3.76 6.52 9.22
C GLY A 14 4.24 6.66 7.78
N ILE A 15 5.50 6.27 7.54
CA ILE A 15 6.10 6.29 6.20
C ILE A 15 6.19 4.85 5.70
N PHE A 16 5.59 4.58 4.54
CA PHE A 16 5.52 3.24 3.98
C PHE A 16 6.25 3.11 2.65
N ARG A 17 6.75 1.90 2.39
CA ARG A 17 7.09 1.41 1.06
C ARG A 17 6.12 0.30 0.71
N ILE A 18 5.55 0.35 -0.50
CA ILE A 18 4.45 -0.54 -0.88
C ILE A 18 4.65 -0.99 -2.32
N SER A 19 4.51 -2.28 -2.58
CA SER A 19 4.43 -2.81 -3.93
C SER A 19 3.20 -3.68 -4.10
N GLY A 20 2.67 -3.74 -5.31
CA GLY A 20 1.43 -4.44 -5.56
C GLY A 20 0.98 -4.35 -7.00
N ARG A 21 -0.32 -4.61 -7.20
CA ARG A 21 -0.95 -4.52 -8.51
C ARG A 21 -2.36 -3.96 -8.41
N ILE A 22 -2.73 -3.20 -9.43
CA ILE A 22 -4.10 -2.74 -9.65
C ILE A 22 -4.78 -3.76 -10.58
N VAL A 23 -5.89 -4.32 -10.09
CA VAL A 23 -6.82 -5.13 -10.88
C VAL A 23 -7.94 -4.21 -11.31
N ARG A 24 -7.86 -3.77 -12.58
CA ARG A 24 -8.91 -2.95 -13.19
C ARG A 24 -10.14 -3.80 -13.42
N ASN A 25 -11.30 -3.29 -12.99
CA ASN A 25 -12.57 -3.92 -13.26
C ASN A 25 -13.39 -3.00 -14.15
N GLU A 26 -14.00 -3.54 -15.20
CA GLU A 26 -14.80 -2.73 -16.15
C GLU A 26 -16.15 -2.31 -15.56
N THR A 27 -16.64 -3.05 -14.56
CA THR A 27 -17.99 -2.87 -14.00
C THR A 27 -17.99 -2.41 -12.53
N THR A 28 -16.84 -2.51 -11.85
CA THR A 28 -16.70 -2.16 -10.42
C THR A 28 -15.48 -1.28 -10.20
N ALA A 29 -15.29 -0.80 -8.98
CA ALA A 29 -14.06 -0.08 -8.62
C ALA A 29 -12.81 -0.95 -8.84
N ASP A 30 -11.71 -0.28 -9.19
CA ASP A 30 -10.39 -0.89 -9.25
C ASP A 30 -10.01 -1.47 -7.89
N VAL A 31 -9.48 -2.69 -7.91
CA VAL A 31 -9.02 -3.38 -6.70
C VAL A 31 -7.51 -3.26 -6.60
N ILE A 32 -7.03 -2.74 -5.47
CA ILE A 32 -5.61 -2.68 -5.14
C ILE A 32 -5.26 -3.95 -4.37
N VAL A 33 -4.32 -4.72 -4.90
CA VAL A 33 -3.74 -5.88 -4.22
C VAL A 33 -2.34 -5.49 -3.78
N ILE A 34 -2.10 -5.47 -2.48
CA ILE A 34 -0.78 -5.25 -1.89
C ILE A 34 -0.02 -6.57 -1.87
N ASN A 35 1.21 -6.57 -2.36
CA ASN A 35 2.11 -7.72 -2.39
C ASN A 35 3.22 -7.61 -1.35
N GLU A 36 3.74 -6.39 -1.15
CA GLU A 36 4.75 -6.11 -0.12
C GLU A 36 4.38 -4.81 0.58
N LEU A 37 4.59 -4.78 1.90
CA LEU A 37 4.33 -3.64 2.76
C LEU A 37 5.48 -3.51 3.75
N GLU A 38 6.17 -2.37 3.72
CA GLU A 38 7.22 -2.04 4.67
C GLU A 38 6.92 -0.69 5.33
N ILE A 39 7.28 -0.55 6.60
CA ILE A 39 7.20 0.71 7.35
C ILE A 39 8.61 1.20 7.72
N MET A 40 8.84 2.51 7.66
CA MET A 40 10.08 3.11 8.13
C MET A 40 10.10 3.17 9.66
N GLY A 41 11.07 2.51 10.27
CA GLY A 41 11.44 2.70 11.67
C GLY A 41 12.73 3.49 11.82
N THR A 42 13.36 3.41 12.99
CA THR A 42 14.59 4.14 13.32
C THR A 42 15.79 3.67 12.51
N ASP A 43 15.89 2.36 12.29
CA ASP A 43 17.06 1.71 11.69
C ASP A 43 16.85 1.32 10.22
N GLY A 44 15.72 1.74 9.63
CA GLY A 44 15.40 1.47 8.23
C GLY A 44 13.98 0.93 8.03
N TRP A 45 13.81 0.16 6.96
CA TRP A 45 12.53 -0.42 6.57
C TRP A 45 12.28 -1.74 7.29
N PHE A 46 11.06 -1.92 7.77
CA PHE A 46 10.57 -3.13 8.42
C PHE A 46 9.41 -3.70 7.64
N GLU A 47 9.54 -4.94 7.18
CA GLU A 47 8.47 -5.65 6.49
C GLU A 47 7.31 -5.96 7.45
N LEU A 48 6.10 -5.64 7.00
CA LEU A 48 4.86 -5.91 7.72
C LEU A 48 4.17 -7.14 7.13
N ASN A 49 3.64 -7.99 8.01
CA ASN A 49 2.82 -9.11 7.58
C ASN A 49 1.44 -8.61 7.14
N ILE A 50 1.17 -8.66 5.83
CA ILE A 50 -0.07 -8.16 5.22
C ILE A 50 -1.33 -8.76 5.85
N GLU A 51 -1.32 -10.06 6.17
CA GLU A 51 -2.49 -10.73 6.77
C GLU A 51 -2.80 -10.21 8.18
N LYS A 52 -1.77 -9.80 8.92
CA LYS A 52 -1.90 -9.24 10.28
C LYS A 52 -2.05 -7.72 10.30
N SER A 53 -1.80 -7.04 9.18
CA SER A 53 -1.76 -5.58 9.10
C SER A 53 -2.97 -4.98 8.37
N GLN A 54 -4.08 -5.72 8.26
CA GLN A 54 -5.27 -5.25 7.55
C GLN A 54 -5.83 -3.92 8.08
N GLU A 55 -5.83 -3.72 9.39
CA GLU A 55 -6.30 -2.45 9.98
C GLU A 55 -5.45 -1.25 9.53
N ILE A 56 -4.12 -1.42 9.47
CA ILE A 56 -3.21 -0.37 9.00
C ILE A 56 -3.40 -0.16 7.49
N ILE A 57 -3.54 -1.25 6.73
CA ILE A 57 -3.77 -1.19 5.28
C ILE A 57 -5.05 -0.40 4.99
N ASP A 58 -6.14 -0.67 5.69
CA ASP A 58 -7.41 0.04 5.54
C ASP A 58 -7.27 1.53 5.87
N GLN A 59 -6.48 1.87 6.88
CA GLN A 59 -6.20 3.27 7.25
C GLN A 59 -5.43 4.03 6.16
N ILE A 60 -4.45 3.40 5.52
CA ILE A 60 -3.57 4.07 4.54
C ILE A 60 -4.04 3.92 3.09
N LEU A 61 -5.05 3.08 2.84
CA LEU A 61 -5.58 2.81 1.50
C LEU A 61 -6.05 4.09 0.76
N PRO A 62 -6.71 5.07 1.41
CA PRO A 62 -7.06 6.33 0.77
C PRO A 62 -5.84 7.09 0.25
N GLU A 63 -4.78 7.19 1.03
CA GLU A 63 -3.52 7.83 0.64
C GLU A 63 -2.84 7.08 -0.52
N ILE A 64 -2.86 5.73 -0.50
CA ILE A 64 -2.35 4.92 -1.61
C ILE A 64 -3.12 5.21 -2.90
N LYS A 65 -4.47 5.20 -2.84
CA LYS A 65 -5.32 5.48 -4.00
C LYS A 65 -5.07 6.87 -4.56
N ALA A 66 -4.93 7.88 -3.71
CA ALA A 66 -4.63 9.25 -4.12
C ALA A 66 -3.23 9.37 -4.77
N HIS A 67 -2.24 8.61 -4.31
CA HIS A 67 -0.89 8.61 -4.87
C HIS A 67 -0.79 7.92 -6.24
N LEU A 68 -1.65 6.93 -6.51
CA LEU A 68 -1.67 6.17 -7.76
C LEU A 68 -2.58 6.75 -8.85
N SER A 69 -3.35 7.81 -8.53
CA SER A 69 -4.30 8.47 -9.44
C SER A 69 -3.64 9.50 -10.35
#